data_AF-A0A940LZV3-F1
#
_entry.id   AF-A0A940LZV3-F1
#
_cell.length_a   1.000
_cell.length_b   1.000
_cell.length_c   1.000
_cell.angle_alpha   90.00
_cell.angle_beta   90.00
_cell.angle_gamma   90.00
#
_symmetry.space_group_name_H-M   'P 1'
#
loop_
_entity.id
_entity.type
_entity.pdbx_description
1 polymer ?
#
loop_
_entity_poly.entity_id
_entity_poly.type
_entity_poly.pdbx_seq_one_letter_code
_entity_poly.pdbx_strand_id
1 'polypeptide(L)'
;MLFEQIATGGCQSYLVGCPETRVAAVIDPELRQIDRYLGTAAREGCRIRYVIETHTHADHFSGARELAAASGAAVVAHSLSPAPHTVMRLDDGEMLHLGGLKLRALHTPGHTRDSMCLVGEDRVFTGDTLLIGGTGRTDLPTGDPEALWDSLFNRLLRLDPATLVYPAHDYKGRTSSTLAIEAVENPRLQKRDKAEFVAMMRELNLAAPTHLTEALRTNMSGGKTVAQLLSEAAAAVPFLSMDELAARVESNNLGLVLLDVRERDLFDAGHIPGATHLPRGQLELRVNEMLPDPTARILTVCEFGRISTLAAATLRTLGFRRAVALDGGMKAWREAGLPLVSA
;
A
#
# COMPACT_ATOMS: atom_id res chain seq x y z
N MET A 1 -10.20 22.41 13.78
CA MET A 1 -9.96 21.12 13.09
C MET A 1 -8.87 20.33 13.83
N LEU A 2 -9.08 19.03 14.08
CA LEU A 2 -8.00 18.11 14.48
C LEU A 2 -7.14 17.80 13.25
N PHE A 3 -5.83 17.82 13.41
CA PHE A 3 -4.90 17.71 12.29
C PHE A 3 -3.59 17.05 12.70
N GLU A 4 -3.20 16.01 11.98
CA GLU A 4 -1.92 15.31 12.15
C GLU A 4 -1.31 15.03 10.78
N GLN A 5 -0.02 15.29 10.64
CA GLN A 5 0.76 15.01 9.43
C GLN A 5 1.69 13.82 9.68
N ILE A 6 1.67 12.85 8.79
CA ILE A 6 2.42 11.61 8.90
C ILE A 6 3.31 11.48 7.68
N ALA A 7 4.63 11.64 7.89
CA ALA A 7 5.64 11.50 6.85
C ALA A 7 6.24 10.09 6.83
N THR A 8 6.42 9.52 5.63
CA THR A 8 7.13 8.25 5.39
C THR A 8 8.04 8.40 4.18
N GLY A 9 9.33 8.57 4.42
CA GLY A 9 10.25 8.97 3.34
C GLY A 9 9.86 10.34 2.80
N GLY A 10 9.63 10.43 1.48
CA GLY A 10 9.14 11.65 0.84
C GLY A 10 7.62 11.84 0.90
N CYS A 11 6.85 10.78 1.18
CA CYS A 11 5.39 10.79 1.14
C CYS A 11 4.80 11.44 2.40
N GLN A 12 3.70 12.15 2.23
CA GLN A 12 2.96 12.87 3.27
C GLN A 12 1.50 12.42 3.25
N SER A 13 1.04 11.94 4.40
CA SER A 13 -0.36 11.62 4.64
C SER A 13 -0.93 12.52 5.73
N TYR A 14 -2.24 12.71 5.74
CA TYR A 14 -2.89 13.63 6.68
C TYR A 14 -4.08 12.97 7.36
N LEU A 15 -4.14 13.03 8.69
CA LEU A 15 -5.35 12.77 9.44
C LEU A 15 -6.03 14.10 9.76
N VAL A 16 -7.27 14.26 9.29
CA VAL A 16 -8.10 15.43 9.52
C VAL A 16 -9.37 15.01 10.24
N GLY A 17 -9.79 15.73 11.28
CA GLY A 17 -10.95 15.35 12.08
C GLY A 17 -11.74 16.52 12.63
N CYS A 18 -13.06 16.33 12.74
CA CYS A 18 -13.93 17.28 13.41
C CYS A 18 -13.81 17.13 14.93
N PRO A 19 -13.38 18.18 15.67
CA PRO A 19 -13.16 18.08 17.11
C PRO A 19 -14.43 17.78 17.90
N GLU A 20 -15.59 18.23 17.41
CA GLU A 20 -16.90 18.05 18.07
C GLU A 20 -17.45 16.64 17.88
N THR A 21 -17.47 16.15 16.63
CA THR A 21 -18.10 14.86 16.27
C THR A 21 -17.13 13.68 16.27
N ARG A 22 -15.83 13.95 16.30
CA ARG A 22 -14.74 12.97 16.18
C ARG A 22 -14.77 12.15 14.88
N VAL A 23 -15.52 12.60 13.86
CA VAL A 23 -15.45 12.04 12.51
C VAL A 23 -14.16 12.53 11.85
N ALA A 24 -13.37 11.59 11.32
CA ALA A 24 -12.10 11.88 10.68
C ALA A 24 -11.97 11.28 9.28
N ALA A 25 -11.02 11.80 8.51
CA ALA A 25 -10.51 11.21 7.30
C ALA A 25 -9.00 11.08 7.33
N VAL A 26 -8.47 10.11 6.58
CA VAL A 26 -7.05 10.03 6.25
C VAL A 26 -6.89 10.32 4.77
N ILE A 27 -6.00 11.24 4.41
CA ILE A 27 -5.69 11.65 3.04
C ILE A 27 -4.34 11.04 2.65
N ASP A 28 -4.29 10.42 1.47
CA ASP A 28 -3.12 9.77 0.85
C ASP A 28 -2.38 8.80 1.80
N PRO A 29 -3.05 7.77 2.35
CA PRO A 29 -2.40 6.82 3.24
C PRO A 29 -1.35 5.97 2.51
N GLU A 30 -0.17 5.80 3.11
CA GLU A 30 0.85 4.84 2.66
C GLU A 30 0.66 3.48 3.35
N LEU A 31 0.80 2.40 2.57
CA LEU A 31 0.48 1.04 2.99
C LEU A 31 1.20 0.55 4.26
N ARG A 32 2.40 1.02 4.58
CA ARG A 32 3.17 0.56 5.77
C ARG A 32 2.79 1.32 7.03
N GLN A 33 1.95 2.35 6.93
CA GLN A 33 1.57 3.21 8.05
C GLN A 33 0.18 2.92 8.61
N ILE A 34 -0.48 1.83 8.19
CA ILE A 34 -1.85 1.49 8.63
C ILE A 34 -2.01 1.54 10.15
N ASP A 35 -1.13 0.88 10.89
CA ASP A 35 -1.19 0.86 12.35
C ASP A 35 -0.98 2.25 12.96
N ARG A 36 -0.15 3.10 12.33
CA ARG A 36 0.08 4.47 12.77
C ARG A 36 -1.14 5.35 12.54
N TYR A 37 -1.86 5.18 11.44
CA TYR A 37 -3.13 5.89 11.19
C TYR A 37 -4.19 5.50 12.23
N LEU A 38 -4.37 4.19 12.44
CA LEU A 38 -5.32 3.67 13.43
C LEU A 38 -4.96 4.10 14.85
N GLY A 39 -3.68 4.01 15.22
CA GLY A 39 -3.18 4.45 16.53
C GLY A 39 -3.34 5.95 16.76
N THR A 40 -3.06 6.77 15.74
CA THR A 40 -3.28 8.23 15.81
C THR A 40 -4.75 8.55 15.97
N ALA A 41 -5.62 7.92 15.17
CA ALA A 41 -7.07 8.11 15.29
C ALA A 41 -7.58 7.70 16.69
N ALA A 42 -7.13 6.57 17.21
CA ALA A 42 -7.50 6.10 18.55
C ALA A 42 -7.04 7.07 19.65
N ARG A 43 -5.80 7.57 19.58
CA ARG A 43 -5.26 8.59 20.50
C ARG A 43 -6.12 9.85 20.52
N GLU A 44 -6.56 10.29 19.34
CA GLU A 44 -7.42 11.47 19.18
C GLU A 44 -8.91 11.19 19.44
N GLY A 45 -9.28 9.96 19.80
CA GLY A 45 -10.68 9.55 19.97
C GLY A 45 -11.52 9.65 18.69
N CYS A 46 -10.87 9.65 17.53
CA CYS A 46 -11.47 9.83 16.22
C CYS A 46 -11.89 8.51 15.58
N ARG A 47 -13.00 8.54 14.86
CA ARG A 47 -13.42 7.47 13.96
C ARG A 47 -13.12 7.87 12.52
N ILE A 48 -12.22 7.13 11.88
CA ILE A 48 -11.94 7.28 10.44
C ILE A 48 -13.18 6.84 9.68
N ARG A 49 -13.84 7.78 9.00
CA ARG A 49 -15.03 7.52 8.17
C ARG A 49 -14.69 7.53 6.68
N TYR A 50 -13.65 8.25 6.30
CA TYR A 50 -13.22 8.35 4.91
C TYR A 50 -11.71 8.15 4.80
N VAL A 51 -11.31 7.51 3.71
CA VAL A 51 -9.93 7.43 3.29
C VAL A 51 -9.87 8.02 1.90
N ILE A 52 -9.15 9.12 1.73
CA ILE A 52 -9.24 9.98 0.55
C ILE A 52 -7.93 9.89 -0.23
N GLU A 53 -8.02 9.61 -1.51
CA GLU A 53 -6.90 9.66 -2.45
C GLU A 53 -6.96 10.95 -3.25
N THR A 54 -5.90 11.76 -3.23
CA THR A 54 -5.79 12.95 -4.08
C THR A 54 -5.60 12.59 -5.54
N HIS A 55 -4.92 11.47 -5.82
CA HIS A 55 -4.68 10.97 -7.16
C HIS A 55 -4.28 9.48 -7.14
N THR A 56 -4.18 8.87 -8.32
CA THR A 56 -3.58 7.53 -8.45
C THR A 56 -2.06 7.61 -8.29
N HIS A 57 -1.55 7.31 -7.09
CA HIS A 57 -0.13 7.34 -6.78
C HIS A 57 0.69 6.35 -7.63
N ALA A 58 1.88 6.78 -8.04
CA ALA A 58 2.73 6.09 -8.98
C ALA A 58 4.09 5.67 -8.37
N ASP A 59 4.41 6.12 -7.18
CA ASP A 59 5.72 5.98 -6.54
C ASP A 59 5.67 5.19 -5.22
N HIS A 60 4.48 5.04 -4.63
CA HIS A 60 4.23 4.23 -3.45
C HIS A 60 2.95 3.41 -3.55
N PHE A 61 2.80 2.45 -2.63
CA PHE A 61 1.59 1.64 -2.51
C PHE A 61 0.62 2.36 -1.58
N SER A 62 -0.57 2.66 -2.12
CA SER A 62 -1.65 3.22 -1.33
C SER A 62 -2.08 2.22 -0.25
N GLY A 63 -2.34 2.74 0.94
CA GLY A 63 -2.96 2.03 2.06
C GLY A 63 -4.48 2.16 2.09
N ALA A 64 -5.12 2.73 1.07
CA ALA A 64 -6.54 3.07 1.13
C ALA A 64 -7.44 1.85 1.33
N ARG A 65 -7.17 0.77 0.58
CA ARG A 65 -7.93 -0.48 0.70
C ARG A 65 -7.77 -1.09 2.10
N GLU A 66 -6.54 -1.21 2.57
CA GLU A 66 -6.21 -1.84 3.86
C GLU A 66 -6.78 -1.02 5.02
N LEU A 67 -6.63 0.31 4.97
CA LEU A 67 -7.15 1.19 6.00
C LEU A 67 -8.69 1.18 6.02
N ALA A 68 -9.33 1.18 4.85
CA ALA A 68 -10.78 1.05 4.75
C ALA A 68 -11.28 -0.30 5.28
N ALA A 69 -10.59 -1.40 4.95
CA ALA A 69 -10.92 -2.73 5.47
C ALA A 69 -10.79 -2.80 7.01
N ALA A 70 -9.74 -2.19 7.57
CA ALA A 70 -9.49 -2.20 9.01
C ALA A 70 -10.43 -1.27 9.81
N SER A 71 -10.85 -0.14 9.22
CA SER A 71 -11.64 0.89 9.92
C SER A 71 -13.14 0.90 9.56
N GLY A 72 -13.54 0.24 8.48
CA GLY A 72 -14.87 0.36 7.89
C GLY A 72 -15.14 1.73 7.23
N ALA A 73 -14.09 2.47 6.90
CA ALA A 73 -14.17 3.74 6.20
C ALA A 73 -14.52 3.57 4.71
N ALA A 74 -15.13 4.60 4.12
CA ALA A 74 -15.34 4.66 2.68
C ALA A 74 -14.08 5.20 1.99
N VAL A 75 -13.62 4.52 0.95
CA VAL A 75 -12.57 5.06 0.07
C VAL A 75 -13.19 6.09 -0.87
N VAL A 76 -12.60 7.27 -0.88
CA VAL A 76 -13.02 8.45 -1.65
C VAL A 76 -11.90 8.84 -2.60
N ALA A 77 -12.22 9.10 -3.86
CA ALA A 77 -11.28 9.63 -4.83
C ALA A 77 -12.02 10.46 -5.88
N HIS A 78 -11.29 11.10 -6.79
CA HIS A 78 -11.91 11.77 -7.93
C HIS A 78 -12.69 10.78 -8.82
N SER A 79 -13.74 11.24 -9.50
CA SER A 79 -14.57 10.39 -10.37
C SER A 79 -13.79 9.67 -11.46
N LEU A 80 -12.70 10.27 -11.94
CA LEU A 80 -11.79 9.71 -12.95
C LEU A 80 -10.79 8.67 -12.39
N SER A 81 -10.78 8.41 -11.07
CA SER A 81 -9.87 7.44 -10.48
C SER A 81 -10.18 6.02 -10.98
N PRO A 82 -9.17 5.26 -11.45
CA PRO A 82 -9.34 3.89 -11.92
C PRO A 82 -9.51 2.87 -10.79
N ALA A 83 -9.25 3.25 -9.53
CA ALA A 83 -9.27 2.33 -8.41
C ALA A 83 -10.67 1.70 -8.19
N PRO A 84 -10.81 0.36 -8.22
CA PRO A 84 -12.10 -0.30 -8.14
C PRO A 84 -12.68 -0.32 -6.72
N HIS A 85 -11.84 -0.09 -5.70
CA HIS A 85 -12.23 -0.05 -4.30
C HIS A 85 -12.72 1.34 -3.85
N THR A 86 -12.68 2.34 -4.74
CA THR A 86 -13.29 3.66 -4.54
C THR A 86 -14.80 3.55 -4.56
N VAL A 87 -15.43 3.68 -3.40
CA VAL A 87 -16.89 3.56 -3.22
C VAL A 87 -17.60 4.90 -3.29
N MET A 88 -16.88 6.00 -3.07
CA MET A 88 -17.40 7.36 -3.19
C MET A 88 -16.52 8.15 -4.14
N ARG A 89 -17.15 8.84 -5.08
CA ARG A 89 -16.46 9.62 -6.11
C ARG A 89 -16.83 11.07 -5.93
N LEU A 90 -15.83 11.94 -6.02
CA LEU A 90 -16.00 13.38 -5.99
C LEU A 90 -15.69 13.97 -7.37
N ASP A 91 -16.55 14.86 -7.83
CA ASP A 91 -16.32 15.75 -8.95
C ASP A 91 -15.94 17.17 -8.46
N ASP A 92 -15.56 18.03 -9.41
CA ASP A 92 -15.15 19.40 -9.12
C ASP A 92 -16.23 20.19 -8.35
N GLY A 93 -15.84 20.83 -7.25
CA GLY A 93 -16.70 21.67 -6.43
C GLY A 93 -17.56 20.92 -5.41
N GLU A 94 -17.60 19.59 -5.44
CA GLU A 94 -18.38 18.81 -4.47
C GLU A 94 -17.79 18.88 -3.06
N MET A 95 -18.66 18.74 -2.06
CA MET A 95 -18.31 18.86 -0.64
C MET A 95 -18.38 17.50 0.04
N LEU A 96 -17.27 17.09 0.65
CA LEU A 96 -17.23 15.96 1.58
C LEU A 96 -17.41 16.45 3.01
N HIS A 97 -18.44 15.95 3.69
CA HIS A 97 -18.76 16.31 5.07
C HIS A 97 -18.06 15.39 6.06
N LEU A 98 -17.29 16.00 6.97
CA LEU A 98 -16.56 15.36 8.06
C LEU A 98 -17.11 15.85 9.39
N GLY A 99 -18.32 15.40 9.74
CA GLY A 99 -19.04 15.99 10.87
C GLY A 99 -19.39 17.45 10.61
N GLY A 100 -18.86 18.36 11.44
CA GLY A 100 -18.99 19.81 11.25
C GLY A 100 -18.02 20.40 10.22
N LEU A 101 -16.93 19.69 9.88
CA LEU A 101 -15.96 20.15 8.89
C LEU A 101 -16.41 19.81 7.46
N LYS A 102 -15.92 20.58 6.50
CA LYS A 102 -16.17 20.36 5.08
C LYS A 102 -14.85 20.40 4.30
N LEU A 103 -14.66 19.44 3.41
CA LEU A 103 -13.59 19.46 2.41
C LEU A 103 -14.23 19.62 1.04
N ARG A 104 -13.86 20.66 0.30
CA ARG A 104 -14.29 20.85 -1.08
C ARG A 104 -13.30 20.20 -2.03
N ALA A 105 -13.77 19.33 -2.91
CA ALA A 105 -12.95 18.83 -4.01
C ALA A 105 -12.73 19.94 -5.04
N LEU A 106 -11.48 20.10 -5.47
CA LEU A 106 -11.09 20.94 -6.59
C LEU A 106 -10.37 20.04 -7.59
N HIS A 107 -10.97 19.80 -8.76
CA HIS A 107 -10.33 18.98 -9.79
C HIS A 107 -9.13 19.76 -10.35
N THR A 108 -7.94 19.17 -10.20
CA THR A 108 -6.66 19.78 -10.53
C THR A 108 -5.79 18.83 -11.35
N PRO A 109 -6.26 18.42 -12.55
CA PRO A 109 -5.53 17.51 -13.40
C PRO A 109 -4.19 18.11 -13.82
N GLY A 110 -3.21 17.25 -14.03
CA GLY A 110 -1.91 17.65 -14.56
C GLY A 110 -0.80 16.71 -14.16
N HIS A 111 -0.67 16.43 -12.86
CA HIS A 111 0.19 15.34 -12.41
C HIS A 111 -0.37 13.98 -12.89
N THR A 112 -1.67 13.78 -12.64
CA THR A 112 -2.50 12.73 -13.24
C THR A 112 -3.82 13.33 -13.71
N ARG A 113 -4.57 12.61 -14.55
CA ARG A 113 -5.93 13.01 -14.96
C ARG A 113 -6.95 13.07 -13.82
N ASP A 114 -6.73 12.27 -12.77
CA ASP A 114 -7.63 12.13 -11.62
C ASP A 114 -7.16 12.94 -10.40
N SER A 115 -6.12 13.77 -10.56
CA SER A 115 -5.62 14.63 -9.49
C SER A 115 -6.69 15.62 -9.02
N MET A 116 -6.90 15.69 -7.70
CA MET A 116 -7.72 16.69 -7.04
C MET A 116 -7.03 17.25 -5.80
N CYS A 117 -7.24 18.55 -5.56
CA CYS A 117 -6.93 19.19 -4.29
C CYS A 117 -8.17 19.15 -3.38
N LEU A 118 -7.95 19.04 -2.06
CA LEU A 118 -9.01 19.10 -1.07
C LEU A 118 -8.88 20.40 -0.27
N VAL A 119 -9.84 21.31 -0.46
CA VAL A 119 -9.85 22.62 0.21
C VAL A 119 -10.62 22.51 1.51
N GLY A 120 -9.93 22.68 2.63
CA GLY A 120 -10.51 22.79 3.97
C GLY A 120 -10.78 24.24 4.37
N GLU A 121 -10.84 24.51 5.67
CA GLU A 121 -11.11 25.86 6.20
C GLU A 121 -9.95 26.83 5.95
N ASP A 122 -8.77 26.54 6.51
CA ASP A 122 -7.57 27.38 6.48
C ASP A 122 -6.47 26.86 5.54
N ARG A 123 -6.73 25.72 4.88
CA ARG A 123 -5.70 24.96 4.16
C ARG A 123 -6.23 24.22 2.94
N VAL A 124 -5.30 23.83 2.09
CA VAL A 124 -5.54 22.95 0.96
C VAL A 124 -4.54 21.80 0.96
N PHE A 125 -5.07 20.59 0.80
CA PHE A 125 -4.28 19.39 0.51
C PHE A 125 -4.09 19.31 -0.99
N THR A 126 -2.86 19.47 -1.46
CA THR A 126 -2.60 19.70 -2.88
C THR A 126 -2.23 18.46 -3.67
N GLY A 127 -2.19 17.30 -3.00
CA GLY A 127 -1.66 16.08 -3.60
C GLY A 127 -0.30 16.37 -4.24
N ASP A 128 -0.13 15.91 -5.46
CA ASP A 128 1.01 16.26 -6.31
C ASP A 128 0.69 17.36 -7.34
N THR A 129 -0.41 18.10 -7.24
CA THR A 129 -0.63 19.28 -8.10
C THR A 129 0.39 20.39 -7.79
N LEU A 130 0.50 20.79 -6.52
CA LEU A 130 1.44 21.81 -6.04
C LEU A 130 2.30 21.21 -4.92
N LEU A 131 3.62 21.41 -5.01
CA LEU A 131 4.58 21.01 -3.98
C LEU A 131 5.27 22.25 -3.41
N ILE A 132 5.92 22.13 -2.25
CA ILE A 132 6.66 23.26 -1.66
C ILE A 132 7.86 23.60 -2.55
N GLY A 133 7.88 24.78 -3.18
CA GLY A 133 8.90 25.18 -4.14
C GLY A 133 8.98 24.32 -5.41
N GLY A 134 7.90 23.62 -5.76
CA GLY A 134 7.81 22.83 -6.99
C GLY A 134 6.37 22.50 -7.38
N THR A 135 6.20 21.55 -8.29
CA THR A 135 4.88 21.00 -8.70
C THR A 135 5.03 19.50 -8.92
N GLY A 136 3.93 18.79 -9.11
CA GLY A 136 4.01 17.43 -9.65
C GLY A 136 4.67 17.41 -11.01
N ARG A 137 5.30 16.27 -11.31
CA ARG A 137 5.77 15.96 -12.66
C ARG A 137 4.59 15.61 -13.56
N THR A 138 4.75 15.74 -14.87
CA THR A 138 3.65 15.56 -15.85
C THR A 138 4.02 14.59 -16.97
N ASP A 139 5.11 13.87 -16.81
CA ASP A 139 5.68 12.91 -17.76
C ASP A 139 5.36 11.44 -17.41
N LEU A 140 4.58 11.22 -16.34
CA LEU A 140 4.02 9.91 -16.00
C LEU A 140 2.70 9.67 -16.74
N PRO A 141 2.17 8.42 -16.78
CA PRO A 141 0.92 8.13 -17.45
C PRO A 141 -0.22 9.06 -17.03
N THR A 142 -0.94 9.60 -18.02
CA THR A 142 -2.02 10.60 -17.86
C THR A 142 -1.59 11.99 -17.38
N GLY A 143 -0.30 12.24 -17.21
CA GLY A 143 0.23 13.56 -16.92
C GLY A 143 0.07 14.51 -18.12
N ASP A 144 -0.23 15.77 -17.82
CA ASP A 144 -0.47 16.82 -18.79
C ASP A 144 0.00 18.19 -18.24
N PRO A 145 1.09 18.77 -18.77
CA PRO A 145 1.60 20.07 -18.32
C PRO A 145 0.67 21.24 -18.67
N GLU A 146 -0.14 21.15 -19.72
CA GLU A 146 -1.11 22.19 -20.05
C GLU A 146 -2.25 22.21 -19.04
N ALA A 147 -2.77 21.03 -18.68
CA ALA A 147 -3.76 20.89 -17.62
C ALA A 147 -3.19 21.31 -16.25
N LEU A 148 -1.94 20.94 -15.95
CA LEU A 148 -1.29 21.35 -14.70
C LEU A 148 -1.21 22.87 -14.58
N TRP A 149 -0.85 23.55 -15.67
CA TRP A 149 -0.82 25.02 -15.69
C TRP A 149 -2.21 25.60 -15.39
N ASP A 150 -3.26 25.11 -16.05
CA ASP A 150 -4.63 25.59 -15.79
C ASP A 150 -5.05 25.33 -14.33
N SER A 151 -4.74 24.16 -13.79
CA SER A 151 -4.98 23.78 -12.39
C SER A 151 -4.28 24.71 -11.40
N LEU A 152 -3.04 25.10 -11.67
CA LEU A 152 -2.27 25.99 -10.81
C LEU A 152 -2.76 27.44 -10.91
N PHE A 153 -2.77 28.02 -12.11
CA PHE A 153 -2.95 29.47 -12.31
C PHE A 153 -4.41 29.91 -12.37
N ASN A 154 -5.30 29.06 -12.89
CA ASN A 154 -6.72 29.39 -13.05
C ASN A 154 -7.60 28.83 -11.93
N ARG A 155 -7.08 27.90 -11.11
CA ARG A 155 -7.82 27.31 -10.00
C ARG A 155 -7.13 27.55 -8.65
N LEU A 156 -6.02 26.85 -8.39
CA LEU A 156 -5.43 26.80 -7.05
C LEU A 156 -4.95 28.16 -6.54
N LEU A 157 -4.26 28.94 -7.38
CA LEU A 157 -3.78 30.29 -7.06
C LEU A 157 -4.90 31.35 -7.02
N ARG A 158 -6.16 30.98 -7.30
CA ARG A 158 -7.34 31.85 -7.13
C ARG A 158 -7.99 31.72 -5.75
N LEU A 159 -7.54 30.77 -4.93
CA LEU A 159 -7.93 30.69 -3.53
C LEU A 159 -7.30 31.83 -2.71
N ASP A 160 -7.69 31.97 -1.45
CA ASP A 160 -7.11 32.95 -0.54
C ASP A 160 -5.58 32.74 -0.44
N PRO A 161 -4.75 33.77 -0.70
CA PRO A 161 -3.30 33.67 -0.58
C PRO A 161 -2.80 33.19 0.80
N ALA A 162 -3.56 33.43 1.86
CA ALA A 162 -3.22 32.97 3.22
C ALA A 162 -3.43 31.46 3.44
N THR A 163 -4.08 30.76 2.49
CA THR A 163 -4.36 29.32 2.60
C THR A 163 -3.06 28.52 2.74
N LEU A 164 -2.99 27.69 3.78
CA LEU A 164 -1.87 26.77 4.00
C LEU A 164 -1.84 25.67 2.93
N VAL A 165 -0.63 25.31 2.47
CA VAL A 165 -0.40 24.30 1.44
C VAL A 165 0.20 23.04 2.06
N TYR A 166 -0.44 21.90 1.82
CA TYR A 166 -0.05 20.57 2.31
C TYR A 166 0.02 19.57 1.13
N PRO A 167 1.22 19.31 0.57
CA PRO A 167 1.40 18.42 -0.58
C PRO A 167 1.48 16.94 -0.20
N ALA A 168 1.22 16.03 -1.13
CA ALA A 168 1.44 14.59 -0.90
C ALA A 168 2.93 14.21 -0.82
N HIS A 169 3.85 15.08 -1.26
CA HIS A 169 5.29 14.83 -1.18
C HIS A 169 6.11 16.05 -0.73
N ASP A 170 7.15 15.78 0.06
CA ASP A 170 8.28 16.68 0.27
C ASP A 170 9.58 15.89 0.49
N TYR A 171 10.64 16.28 -0.22
CA TYR A 171 11.95 15.61 -0.21
C TYR A 171 13.03 16.37 0.58
N LYS A 172 12.65 17.46 1.26
CA LYS A 172 13.56 18.38 1.97
C LYS A 172 13.20 18.53 3.46
N GLY A 173 12.29 17.71 3.98
CA GLY A 173 11.83 17.76 5.37
C GLY A 173 10.95 18.97 5.72
N ARG A 174 10.36 19.63 4.72
CA ARG A 174 9.42 20.75 4.92
C ARG A 174 8.02 20.19 5.14
N THR A 175 7.26 20.84 6.03
CA THR A 175 5.95 20.34 6.47
C THR A 175 4.79 21.02 5.75
N SER A 176 4.86 22.34 5.53
CA SER A 176 3.80 23.14 4.90
C SER A 176 4.35 24.44 4.29
N SER A 177 3.53 25.11 3.48
CA SER A 177 3.76 26.44 2.91
C SER A 177 2.45 27.26 2.89
N THR A 178 2.39 28.37 2.17
CA THR A 178 1.14 29.09 1.85
C THR A 178 1.05 29.37 0.36
N LEU A 179 -0.16 29.59 -0.16
CA LEU A 179 -0.32 29.98 -1.56
C LEU A 179 0.39 31.30 -1.88
N ALA A 180 0.44 32.25 -0.94
CA ALA A 180 1.19 33.50 -1.08
C ALA A 180 2.70 33.26 -1.25
N ILE A 181 3.30 32.40 -0.40
CA ILE A 181 4.72 32.05 -0.50
C ILE A 181 4.98 31.35 -1.82
N GLU A 182 4.20 30.33 -2.18
CA GLU A 182 4.41 29.58 -3.42
C GLU A 182 4.26 30.49 -4.65
N ALA A 183 3.29 31.40 -4.68
CA ALA A 183 3.11 32.33 -5.80
C ALA A 183 4.34 33.22 -6.06
N VAL A 184 5.12 33.53 -5.02
CA VAL A 184 6.29 34.41 -5.11
C VAL A 184 7.59 33.62 -5.27
N GLU A 185 7.76 32.54 -4.51
CA GLU A 185 9.04 31.86 -4.36
C GLU A 185 9.17 30.59 -5.21
N ASN A 186 8.06 29.96 -5.59
CA ASN A 186 8.11 28.71 -6.34
C ASN A 186 8.64 28.96 -7.76
N PRO A 187 9.82 28.42 -8.14
CA PRO A 187 10.44 28.71 -9.43
C PRO A 187 9.58 28.29 -10.63
N ARG A 188 8.74 27.25 -10.48
CA ARG A 188 7.83 26.81 -11.55
C ARG A 188 6.65 27.75 -11.71
N LEU A 189 6.17 28.37 -10.63
CA LEU A 189 5.08 29.35 -10.69
C LEU A 189 5.53 30.71 -11.24
N GLN A 190 6.84 30.94 -11.40
CA GLN A 190 7.35 32.13 -12.09
C GLN A 190 7.20 32.05 -13.61
N LYS A 191 6.91 30.86 -14.16
CA LYS A 191 6.52 30.69 -15.57
C LYS A 191 5.04 30.99 -15.76
N ARG A 192 4.72 32.29 -15.81
CA ARG A 192 3.34 32.78 -15.96
C ARG A 192 2.78 32.59 -17.36
N ASP A 193 3.62 32.52 -18.38
CA ASP A 193 3.20 32.12 -19.73
C ASP A 193 3.02 30.60 -19.81
N LYS A 194 1.89 30.15 -20.36
CA LYS A 194 1.54 28.73 -20.47
C LYS A 194 2.54 27.96 -21.32
N ALA A 195 3.00 28.53 -22.43
CA ALA A 195 3.94 27.85 -23.32
C ALA A 195 5.32 27.69 -22.65
N GLU A 196 5.79 28.72 -21.92
CA GLU A 196 7.04 28.61 -21.16
C GLU A 196 6.97 27.55 -20.05
N PHE A 197 5.85 27.46 -19.32
CA PHE A 197 5.66 26.44 -18.29
C PHE A 197 5.66 25.04 -18.90
N VAL A 198 4.93 24.84 -20.00
CA VAL A 198 4.86 23.55 -20.70
C VAL A 198 6.22 23.13 -21.22
N ALA A 199 6.99 24.04 -21.80
CA ALA A 199 8.36 23.78 -22.25
C ALA A 199 9.25 23.34 -21.07
N MET A 200 9.25 24.10 -19.97
CA MET A 200 9.99 23.75 -18.75
C MET A 200 9.63 22.34 -18.26
N MET A 201 8.33 22.02 -18.14
CA MET A 201 7.89 20.74 -17.59
C MET A 201 8.31 19.55 -18.46
N ARG A 202 8.34 19.72 -19.79
CA ARG A 202 8.80 18.68 -20.74
C ARG A 202 10.32 18.45 -20.68
N GLU A 203 11.09 19.41 -20.17
CA GLU A 203 12.55 19.35 -20.10
C GLU A 203 13.10 18.84 -18.76
N LEU A 204 12.26 18.56 -17.76
CA LEU A 204 12.69 18.21 -16.41
C LEU A 204 13.52 16.91 -16.32
N ASN A 205 13.53 16.04 -17.36
CA ASN A 205 14.38 14.85 -17.51
C ASN A 205 14.57 14.05 -16.20
N LEU A 206 13.47 13.77 -15.50
CA LEU A 206 13.47 13.13 -14.19
C LEU A 206 13.54 11.60 -14.33
N ALA A 207 14.36 10.96 -13.48
CA ALA A 207 14.35 9.50 -13.38
C ALA A 207 12.94 8.99 -13.03
N ALA A 208 12.54 7.87 -13.64
CA ALA A 208 11.29 7.22 -13.29
C ALA A 208 11.33 6.69 -11.84
N PRO A 209 10.20 6.68 -11.10
CA PRO A 209 10.15 6.05 -9.78
C PRO A 209 10.51 4.56 -9.85
N THR A 210 11.23 4.05 -8.84
CA THR A 210 11.76 2.68 -8.80
C THR A 210 10.68 1.60 -8.96
N HIS A 211 9.50 1.82 -8.38
CA HIS A 211 8.40 0.85 -8.38
C HIS A 211 7.22 1.28 -9.25
N LEU A 212 7.43 2.17 -10.25
CA LEU A 212 6.37 2.79 -11.05
C LEU A 212 5.31 1.80 -11.56
N THR A 213 5.74 0.78 -12.29
CA THR A 213 4.82 -0.20 -12.90
C THR A 213 4.08 -1.02 -11.84
N GLU A 214 4.74 -1.36 -10.74
CA GLU A 214 4.16 -2.17 -9.67
C GLU A 214 3.13 -1.38 -8.85
N ALA A 215 3.46 -0.13 -8.52
CA ALA A 215 2.60 0.80 -7.80
C ALA A 215 1.34 1.10 -8.62
N LEU A 216 1.49 1.53 -9.88
CA LEU A 216 0.35 1.79 -10.77
C LEU A 216 -0.53 0.55 -10.94
N ARG A 217 0.06 -0.62 -11.23
CA ARG A 217 -0.72 -1.87 -11.35
C ARG A 217 -1.51 -2.13 -10.08
N THR A 218 -0.90 -1.99 -8.90
CA THR A 218 -1.54 -2.31 -7.61
C THR A 218 -2.65 -1.31 -7.27
N ASN A 219 -2.33 -0.02 -7.33
CA ASN A 219 -3.25 1.06 -6.97
C ASN A 219 -4.44 1.13 -7.94
N MET A 220 -4.21 0.89 -9.25
CA MET A 220 -5.29 0.89 -10.25
C MET A 220 -6.15 -0.37 -10.23
N SER A 221 -5.57 -1.56 -9.99
CA SER A 221 -6.34 -2.81 -10.01
C SER A 221 -6.96 -3.17 -8.66
N GLY A 222 -6.53 -2.51 -7.58
CA GLY A 222 -6.80 -2.99 -6.23
C GLY A 222 -6.17 -4.38 -5.97
N GLY A 223 -5.08 -4.70 -6.68
CA GLY A 223 -4.36 -5.97 -6.53
C GLY A 223 -3.61 -6.07 -5.21
N LYS A 224 -2.85 -7.15 -5.03
CA LYS A 224 -1.91 -7.30 -3.90
C LYS A 224 -0.48 -7.28 -4.41
N THR A 225 0.43 -6.71 -3.62
CA THR A 225 1.87 -6.90 -3.79
C THR A 225 2.26 -8.29 -3.28
N VAL A 226 3.44 -8.77 -3.69
CA VAL A 226 3.99 -10.03 -3.17
C VAL A 226 4.21 -9.94 -1.65
N ALA A 227 4.64 -8.77 -1.17
CA ALA A 227 4.82 -8.53 0.25
C ALA A 227 3.50 -8.61 1.04
N GLN A 228 2.41 -8.04 0.50
CA GLN A 228 1.07 -8.17 1.11
C GLN A 228 0.61 -9.62 1.16
N LEU A 229 0.74 -10.38 0.07
CA LEU A 229 0.37 -11.80 0.05
C LEU A 229 1.13 -12.61 1.11
N LEU A 230 2.43 -12.36 1.27
CA LEU A 230 3.24 -13.03 2.29
C LEU A 230 2.85 -12.61 3.71
N SER A 231 2.62 -11.33 3.94
CA SER A 231 2.24 -10.80 5.25
C SER A 231 0.89 -11.35 5.72
N GLU A 232 -0.12 -11.37 4.84
CA GLU A 232 -1.42 -11.95 5.14
C GLU A 232 -1.34 -13.45 5.42
N ALA A 233 -0.56 -14.17 4.60
CA ALA A 233 -0.34 -15.60 4.80
C ALA A 233 0.34 -15.86 6.16
N ALA A 234 1.36 -15.09 6.52
CA ALA A 234 2.05 -15.22 7.81
C ALA A 234 1.14 -14.90 9.00
N ALA A 235 0.21 -13.95 8.87
CA ALA A 235 -0.76 -13.64 9.92
C ALA A 235 -1.83 -14.74 10.09
N ALA A 236 -2.15 -15.48 9.04
CA ALA A 236 -3.22 -16.50 9.04
C ALA A 236 -2.72 -17.94 9.27
N VAL A 237 -1.43 -18.18 9.08
CA VAL A 237 -0.79 -19.50 9.15
C VAL A 237 0.00 -19.63 10.46
N PRO A 238 -0.34 -20.62 11.32
CA PRO A 238 0.52 -20.95 12.46
C PRO A 238 1.85 -21.54 12.00
N PHE A 239 2.90 -21.30 12.79
CA PHE A 239 4.23 -21.85 12.53
C PHE A 239 4.55 -22.98 13.51
N LEU A 240 5.26 -24.00 13.02
CA LEU A 240 5.90 -25.03 13.84
C LEU A 240 7.38 -24.65 13.98
N SER A 241 7.91 -24.69 15.20
CA SER A 241 9.34 -24.43 15.42
C SER A 241 10.20 -25.56 14.89
N MET A 242 11.45 -25.24 14.56
CA MET A 242 12.42 -26.25 14.14
C MET A 242 12.69 -27.28 15.24
N ASP A 243 12.83 -26.84 16.50
CA ASP A 243 13.10 -27.73 17.64
C ASP A 243 11.98 -28.75 17.84
N GLU A 244 10.72 -28.33 17.69
CA GLU A 244 9.58 -29.25 17.79
C GLU A 244 9.60 -30.27 16.65
N LEU A 245 9.93 -29.84 15.43
CA LEU A 245 10.07 -30.78 14.30
C LEU A 245 11.26 -31.73 14.49
N ALA A 246 12.40 -31.25 14.98
CA ALA A 246 13.59 -32.06 15.26
C ALA A 246 13.27 -33.18 16.25
N ALA A 247 12.62 -32.86 17.38
CA ALA A 247 12.20 -33.85 18.37
C ALA A 247 11.24 -34.91 17.80
N ARG A 248 10.33 -34.51 16.90
CA ARG A 248 9.41 -35.41 16.19
C ARG A 248 10.14 -36.34 15.21
N VAL A 249 11.17 -35.83 14.52
CA VAL A 249 12.03 -36.63 13.63
C VAL A 249 12.87 -37.62 14.43
N GLU A 250 13.51 -37.18 15.52
CA GLU A 250 14.34 -38.03 16.39
C GLU A 250 13.54 -39.18 17.02
N SER A 251 12.31 -38.90 17.45
CA SER A 251 11.39 -39.92 18.00
C SER A 251 10.77 -40.83 16.92
N ASN A 252 11.10 -40.62 15.65
CA ASN A 252 10.51 -41.31 14.49
C ASN A 252 8.98 -41.31 14.49
N ASN A 253 8.38 -40.25 15.04
CA ASN A 253 6.94 -40.07 15.16
C ASN A 253 6.56 -38.63 14.84
N LEU A 254 6.37 -38.36 13.54
CA LEU A 254 5.98 -37.04 13.07
C LEU A 254 4.61 -36.60 13.61
N GLY A 255 3.64 -37.52 13.65
CA GLY A 255 2.25 -37.20 14.00
C GLY A 255 1.61 -36.14 13.08
N LEU A 256 2.19 -35.92 11.91
CA LEU A 256 1.80 -34.96 10.88
C LEU A 256 2.32 -35.41 9.51
N VAL A 257 1.73 -34.85 8.46
CA VAL A 257 2.21 -34.97 7.09
C VAL A 257 3.21 -33.85 6.84
N LEU A 258 4.46 -34.21 6.55
CA LEU A 258 5.50 -33.26 6.21
C LEU A 258 5.57 -33.09 4.69
N LEU A 259 5.26 -31.90 4.20
CA LEU A 259 5.14 -31.59 2.78
C LEU A 259 6.25 -30.62 2.35
N ASP A 260 7.21 -31.11 1.57
CA ASP A 260 8.23 -30.26 0.96
C ASP A 260 7.71 -29.72 -0.37
N VAL A 261 7.60 -28.39 -0.47
CA VAL A 261 7.05 -27.68 -1.62
C VAL A 261 8.11 -27.04 -2.52
N ARG A 262 9.39 -27.37 -2.31
CA ARG A 262 10.49 -26.97 -3.20
C ARG A 262 10.40 -27.71 -4.55
N GLU A 263 11.30 -27.38 -5.45
CA GLU A 263 11.47 -28.11 -6.71
C GLU A 263 12.14 -29.47 -6.47
N ARG A 264 11.92 -30.41 -7.39
CA ARG A 264 12.36 -31.81 -7.26
C ARG A 264 13.87 -31.94 -7.02
N ASP A 265 14.69 -31.21 -7.79
CA ASP A 265 16.15 -31.30 -7.65
C ASP A 265 16.63 -30.89 -6.24
N LEU A 266 15.97 -29.91 -5.61
CA LEU A 266 16.29 -29.46 -4.25
C LEU A 266 15.82 -30.46 -3.19
N PHE A 267 14.72 -31.16 -3.44
CA PHE A 267 14.24 -32.23 -2.58
C PHE A 267 15.17 -33.43 -2.64
N ASP A 268 15.54 -33.87 -3.85
CA ASP A 268 16.38 -35.05 -4.07
C ASP A 268 17.81 -34.83 -3.53
N ALA A 269 18.34 -33.61 -3.65
CA ALA A 269 19.63 -33.23 -3.07
C ALA A 269 19.66 -33.28 -1.53
N GLY A 270 18.51 -33.20 -0.86
CA GLY A 270 18.42 -33.28 0.60
C GLY A 270 17.12 -32.71 1.14
N HIS A 271 16.38 -33.53 1.89
CA HIS A 271 15.11 -33.20 2.52
C HIS A 271 15.01 -33.76 3.94
N ILE A 272 14.05 -33.28 4.71
CA ILE A 272 13.81 -33.74 6.09
C ILE A 272 13.30 -35.19 6.07
N PRO A 273 13.79 -36.09 6.94
CA PRO A 273 13.27 -37.46 7.03
C PRO A 273 11.75 -37.53 7.16
N GLY A 274 11.11 -38.38 6.35
CA GLY A 274 9.65 -38.53 6.32
C GLY A 274 8.90 -37.44 5.54
N ALA A 275 9.60 -36.49 4.91
CA ALA A 275 8.98 -35.52 4.02
C ALA A 275 8.46 -36.19 2.74
N THR A 276 7.28 -35.76 2.31
CA THR A 276 6.71 -36.08 0.99
C THR A 276 6.85 -34.86 0.09
N HIS A 277 7.30 -35.07 -1.15
CA HIS A 277 7.48 -33.98 -2.11
C HIS A 277 6.19 -33.66 -2.87
N LEU A 278 5.75 -32.40 -2.80
CA LEU A 278 4.67 -31.85 -3.62
C LEU A 278 5.02 -30.40 -3.99
N PRO A 279 5.58 -30.16 -5.18
CA PRO A 279 6.12 -28.85 -5.54
C PRO A 279 5.00 -27.80 -5.55
N ARG A 280 5.32 -26.56 -5.16
CA ARG A 280 4.34 -25.48 -4.99
C ARG A 280 3.41 -25.31 -6.19
N GLY A 281 3.94 -25.43 -7.41
CA GLY A 281 3.19 -25.24 -8.67
C GLY A 281 2.18 -26.34 -9.00
N GLN A 282 2.18 -27.46 -8.27
CA GLN A 282 1.23 -28.56 -8.47
C GLN A 282 0.33 -28.81 -7.25
N LEU A 283 0.48 -28.00 -6.19
CA LEU A 283 -0.18 -28.20 -4.91
C LEU A 283 -1.70 -28.33 -5.06
N GLU A 284 -2.32 -27.34 -5.69
CA GLU A 284 -3.78 -27.24 -5.85
C GLU A 284 -4.35 -28.36 -6.72
N LEU A 285 -3.56 -28.88 -7.65
CA LEU A 285 -3.99 -29.92 -8.59
C LEU A 285 -3.91 -31.33 -8.00
N ARG A 286 -3.03 -31.56 -7.03
CA ARG A 286 -2.65 -32.90 -6.58
C ARG A 286 -2.92 -33.16 -5.10
N VAL A 287 -3.13 -32.11 -4.29
CA VAL A 287 -3.23 -32.29 -2.84
C VAL A 287 -4.40 -33.16 -2.41
N ASN A 288 -5.56 -33.08 -3.07
CA ASN A 288 -6.72 -33.89 -2.69
C ASN A 288 -6.53 -35.39 -2.97
N GLU A 289 -5.83 -35.72 -4.06
CA GLU A 289 -5.48 -37.11 -4.38
C GLU A 289 -4.43 -37.64 -3.41
N MET A 290 -3.44 -36.80 -3.07
CA MET A 290 -2.34 -37.19 -2.20
C MET A 290 -2.73 -37.23 -0.71
N LEU A 291 -3.59 -36.31 -0.27
CA LEU A 291 -4.03 -36.09 1.10
C LEU A 291 -5.57 -36.01 1.13
N PRO A 292 -6.27 -37.15 1.03
CA PRO A 292 -7.74 -37.17 0.96
C PRO A 292 -8.41 -36.80 2.29
N ASP A 293 -7.70 -36.85 3.42
CA ASP A 293 -8.20 -36.43 4.73
C ASP A 293 -7.94 -34.93 4.97
N PRO A 294 -8.97 -34.06 4.90
CA PRO A 294 -8.82 -32.63 5.13
C PRO A 294 -8.50 -32.27 6.60
N THR A 295 -8.62 -33.22 7.53
CA THR A 295 -8.34 -33.03 8.96
C THR A 295 -6.90 -33.38 9.33
N ALA A 296 -6.10 -33.85 8.37
CA ALA A 296 -4.68 -34.12 8.55
C ALA A 296 -3.93 -32.87 9.04
N ARG A 297 -2.99 -33.05 9.96
CA ARG A 297 -2.02 -32.02 10.31
C ARG A 297 -0.97 -31.99 9.22
N ILE A 298 -0.80 -30.85 8.55
CA ILE A 298 0.13 -30.71 7.44
C ILE A 298 1.17 -29.66 7.82
N LEU A 299 2.46 -30.00 7.75
CA LEU A 299 3.55 -29.05 7.86
C LEU A 299 4.14 -28.83 6.47
N THR A 300 4.08 -27.60 5.97
CA THR A 300 4.72 -27.23 4.70
C THR A 300 6.12 -26.70 4.92
N VAL A 301 7.03 -27.08 4.03
CA VAL A 301 8.45 -26.70 4.10
C VAL A 301 8.92 -26.20 2.73
N CYS A 302 9.64 -25.08 2.74
CA CYS A 302 10.39 -24.61 1.57
C CYS A 302 11.79 -24.16 2.01
N GLU A 303 12.54 -23.55 1.09
CA GLU A 303 13.92 -23.13 1.36
C GLU A 303 14.04 -22.09 2.50
N PHE A 304 13.24 -21.02 2.46
CA PHE A 304 13.33 -19.88 3.39
C PHE A 304 12.01 -19.59 4.16
N GLY A 305 11.11 -20.56 4.27
CA GLY A 305 9.79 -20.38 4.92
C GLY A 305 8.74 -19.54 4.15
N ARG A 306 9.13 -18.76 3.13
CA ARG A 306 8.20 -17.89 2.37
C ARG A 306 7.19 -18.64 1.52
N ILE A 307 7.66 -19.53 0.64
CA ILE A 307 6.81 -20.28 -0.29
C ILE A 307 5.93 -21.28 0.46
N SER A 308 6.47 -21.92 1.51
CA SER A 308 5.70 -22.81 2.38
C SER A 308 4.60 -22.07 3.11
N THR A 309 4.83 -20.84 3.59
CA THR A 309 3.76 -20.02 4.21
C THR A 309 2.62 -19.77 3.22
N LEU A 310 2.91 -19.43 1.96
CA LEU A 310 1.89 -19.29 0.91
C LEU A 310 1.18 -20.63 0.59
N ALA A 311 1.92 -21.74 0.58
CA ALA A 311 1.37 -23.07 0.38
C ALA A 311 0.40 -23.43 1.51
N ALA A 312 0.80 -23.26 2.77
CA ALA A 312 -0.05 -23.49 3.94
C ALA A 312 -1.31 -22.61 3.90
N ALA A 313 -1.20 -21.32 3.56
CA ALA A 313 -2.36 -20.45 3.43
C ALA A 313 -3.34 -20.96 2.34
N THR A 314 -2.82 -21.47 1.23
CA THR A 314 -3.63 -22.07 0.17
C THR A 314 -4.32 -23.35 0.65
N LEU A 315 -3.60 -24.23 1.33
CA LEU A 315 -4.16 -25.45 1.92
C LEU A 315 -5.30 -25.13 2.89
N ARG A 316 -5.14 -24.11 3.73
CA ARG A 316 -6.19 -23.65 4.67
C ARG A 316 -7.44 -23.15 3.93
N THR A 317 -7.25 -22.47 2.80
CA THR A 317 -8.34 -22.04 1.91
C THR A 317 -9.08 -23.23 1.29
N LEU A 318 -8.34 -24.29 0.91
CA LEU A 318 -8.90 -25.54 0.37
C LEU A 318 -9.58 -26.44 1.43
N GLY A 319 -9.54 -26.07 2.70
CA GLY A 319 -10.20 -26.80 3.79
C GLY A 319 -9.26 -27.56 4.73
N PHE A 320 -7.96 -27.63 4.44
CA PHE A 320 -6.94 -28.21 5.33
C PHE A 320 -6.61 -27.23 6.48
N ARG A 321 -7.57 -27.05 7.40
CA ARG A 321 -7.52 -26.05 8.48
C ARG A 321 -6.37 -26.22 9.47
N ARG A 322 -5.67 -27.35 9.44
CA ARG A 322 -4.51 -27.66 10.31
C ARG A 322 -3.18 -27.60 9.57
N ALA A 323 -3.16 -27.02 8.36
CA ALA A 323 -1.91 -26.73 7.68
C ALA A 323 -1.17 -25.59 8.40
N VAL A 324 0.13 -25.82 8.61
CA VAL A 324 1.11 -24.95 9.25
C VAL A 324 2.37 -24.87 8.38
N ALA A 325 3.23 -23.88 8.64
CA ALA A 325 4.51 -23.73 7.95
C ALA A 325 5.68 -23.92 8.92
N LEU A 326 6.80 -24.46 8.42
CA LEU A 326 8.03 -24.55 9.20
C LEU A 326 8.70 -23.18 9.28
N ASP A 327 9.01 -22.74 10.50
CA ASP A 327 9.80 -21.53 10.72
C ASP A 327 11.26 -21.71 10.22
N GLY A 328 11.82 -20.67 9.60
CA GLY A 328 13.16 -20.69 9.00
C GLY A 328 13.32 -21.52 7.71
N GLY A 329 12.55 -22.60 7.55
CA GLY A 329 12.60 -23.49 6.38
C GLY A 329 13.84 -24.38 6.34
N MET A 330 14.12 -24.96 5.16
CA MET A 330 15.23 -25.90 4.97
C MET A 330 16.60 -25.27 5.20
N LYS A 331 16.80 -23.99 4.87
CA LYS A 331 18.09 -23.35 5.12
C LYS A 331 18.46 -23.41 6.60
N ALA A 332 17.53 -23.02 7.47
CA ALA A 332 17.76 -23.02 8.91
C ALA A 332 17.92 -24.44 9.45
N TRP A 333 17.15 -25.41 8.93
CA TRP A 333 17.32 -26.83 9.25
C TRP A 333 18.73 -27.35 8.92
N ARG A 334 19.26 -27.01 7.74
CA ARG A 334 20.61 -27.41 7.32
C ARG A 334 21.71 -26.71 8.12
N GLU A 335 21.54 -25.42 8.40
CA GLU A 335 22.49 -24.65 9.23
C GLU A 335 22.57 -25.16 10.67
N ALA A 336 21.47 -25.72 11.20
CA ALA A 336 21.43 -26.39 12.49
C ALA A 336 22.07 -27.79 12.50
N GLY A 337 22.52 -28.31 11.35
CA GLY A 337 23.14 -29.64 11.25
C GLY A 337 22.16 -30.80 11.49
N LEU A 338 20.86 -30.56 11.33
CA LEU A 338 19.82 -31.55 11.58
C LEU A 338 19.77 -32.63 10.46
N PRO A 339 19.23 -33.84 10.75
CA PRO A 339 19.25 -34.95 9.81
C PRO A 339 18.59 -34.64 8.47
N LEU A 340 19.17 -35.16 7.40
CA LEU A 340 18.66 -35.09 6.03
C LEU A 340 18.66 -36.48 5.39
N VAL A 341 17.75 -36.67 4.44
CA VAL A 341 17.71 -37.81 3.54
C VAL A 341 17.86 -37.28 2.11
N SER A 342 18.63 -37.98 1.29
CA SER A 342 18.69 -37.77 -0.16
C SER A 342 17.95 -38.90 -0.86
N ALA A 343 17.35 -38.62 -2.00
CA ALA A 343 16.61 -39.61 -2.78
C ALA A 343 17.54 -40.44 -3.68
#